data_AF-A0A3Q0JF34-F1
#
_entry.id   AF-A0A3Q0JF34-F1
#
_cell.length_a   1.000
_cell.length_b   1.000
_cell.length_c   1.000
_cell.angle_alpha   90.00
_cell.angle_beta   90.00
_cell.angle_gamma   90.00
#
_symmetry.space_group_name_H-M   'P 1'
#
loop_
_entity.id
_entity.type
_entity.pdbx_description
1 polymer ?
#
loop_
_entity_poly.entity_id
_entity_poly.type
_entity_poly.pdbx_seq_one_letter_code
_entity_poly.pdbx_strand_id
1 'polypeptide(L)'
;MVVRCIAQMVNSQARNIRSGWKNIFSVFHLAASDSDKSIVELAFHTTGHVINELYPNHFSIMIDSFQDAVKTLSEFACNSNFPSISMDSISLIKSCADCIHRKPQVCLNLNKYMKLFDL
;
A
#
# COMPACT_ATOMS: atom_id res chain seq x y z
N MET A 1 -17.13 0.78 9.16
CA MET A 1 -16.94 2.21 9.55
C MET A 1 -15.47 2.62 9.58
N VAL A 2 -14.55 1.83 10.16
CA VAL A 2 -13.12 2.16 10.28
C VAL A 2 -12.44 2.48 8.93
N VAL A 3 -12.57 1.59 7.93
CA VAL A 3 -11.93 1.76 6.61
C VAL A 3 -12.33 3.08 5.93
N ARG A 4 -13.61 3.47 6.04
CA ARG A 4 -14.12 4.73 5.50
C ARG A 4 -13.47 5.95 6.16
N CYS A 5 -13.34 5.94 7.49
CA CYS A 5 -12.69 7.03 8.22
C CYS A 5 -11.20 7.15 7.86
N ILE A 6 -10.50 6.02 7.76
CA ILE A 6 -9.09 6.02 7.36
C ILE A 6 -8.93 6.50 5.92
N ALA A 7 -9.77 6.06 4.99
CA ALA A 7 -9.76 6.53 3.61
C ALA A 7 -9.97 8.04 3.51
N GLN A 8 -10.95 8.58 4.25
CA GLN A 8 -11.18 10.01 4.33
C GLN A 8 -9.99 10.77 4.93
N MET A 9 -9.37 10.23 5.99
CA MET A 9 -8.19 10.82 6.61
C MET A 9 -7.00 10.86 5.64
N VAL A 10 -6.75 9.80 4.88
CA VAL A 10 -5.71 9.78 3.84
C VAL A 10 -6.00 10.85 2.79
N ASN A 11 -7.20 10.86 2.22
CA ASN A 11 -7.56 11.80 1.15
C ASN A 11 -7.54 13.28 1.57
N SER A 12 -7.79 13.57 2.85
CA SER A 12 -7.87 14.95 3.36
C SER A 12 -6.59 15.42 4.05
N GLN A 13 -5.82 14.52 4.65
CA GLN A 13 -4.72 14.86 5.57
C GLN A 13 -3.42 14.12 5.27
N ALA A 14 -3.27 13.45 4.11
CA ALA A 14 -2.06 12.70 3.76
C ALA A 14 -0.73 13.42 4.07
N ARG A 15 -0.65 14.72 3.75
CA ARG A 15 0.56 15.54 3.99
C ARG A 15 0.93 15.71 5.47
N ASN A 16 -0.05 15.57 6.37
CA ASN A 16 0.12 15.72 7.81
C ASN A 16 0.41 14.39 8.51
N ILE A 17 0.30 13.25 7.82
CA ILE A 17 0.56 11.93 8.38
C ILE A 17 2.07 11.65 8.33
N ARG A 18 2.71 11.62 9.50
CA ARG A 18 4.15 11.35 9.63
C ARG A 18 4.43 9.90 10.05
N SER A 19 3.89 9.45 11.18
CA SER A 19 4.14 8.12 11.76
C SER A 19 2.99 7.13 11.63
N GLY A 20 1.85 7.56 11.05
CA GLY A 20 0.63 6.74 10.99
C GLY A 20 0.56 5.71 9.86
N TRP A 21 1.47 5.78 8.88
CA TRP A 21 1.35 5.01 7.64
C TRP A 21 1.35 3.50 7.85
N LYS A 22 2.17 2.96 8.76
CA LYS A 22 2.15 1.53 9.10
C LYS A 22 0.78 1.05 9.58
N ASN A 23 0.16 1.82 10.48
CA ASN A 23 -1.15 1.48 11.03
C ASN A 23 -2.25 1.57 9.96
N ILE A 24 -2.15 2.57 9.07
CA ILE A 24 -3.07 2.73 7.94
C ILE A 24 -3.00 1.50 7.02
N PHE A 25 -1.79 1.09 6.62
CA PHE A 25 -1.63 -0.13 5.82
C PHE A 25 -2.05 -1.39 6.57
N SER A 26 -1.80 -1.49 7.89
CA SER A 26 -2.30 -2.61 8.67
C SER A 26 -3.84 -2.72 8.66
N VAL A 27 -4.56 -1.60 8.72
CA VAL A 27 -6.03 -1.59 8.58
C VAL A 27 -6.45 -2.00 7.17
N PHE A 28 -5.78 -1.50 6.13
CA PHE A 28 -6.09 -1.89 4.76
C PHE A 28 -5.76 -3.35 4.46
N HIS A 29 -4.71 -3.90 5.06
CA HIS A 29 -4.38 -5.31 4.96
C HIS A 29 -5.50 -6.19 5.53
N LEU A 30 -6.03 -5.86 6.71
CA LEU A 30 -7.19 -6.58 7.26
C LEU A 30 -8.43 -6.43 6.38
N ALA A 31 -8.64 -5.24 5.81
CA ALA A 31 -9.73 -4.99 4.89
C ALA A 31 -9.58 -5.72 3.54
N ALA A 32 -8.35 -6.04 3.13
CA ALA A 32 -8.07 -6.70 1.86
C ALA A 32 -8.57 -8.14 1.80
N SER A 33 -8.66 -8.81 2.96
CA SER A 33 -9.22 -10.17 3.09
C SER A 33 -10.71 -10.19 3.43
N ASP A 34 -11.38 -9.03 3.46
CA ASP A 34 -12.82 -8.95 3.76
C ASP A 34 -13.65 -9.55 2.61
N SER A 35 -14.87 -9.99 2.92
CA SER A 35 -15.83 -10.52 1.94
C SER A 35 -16.78 -9.44 1.41
N ASP A 36 -16.91 -8.31 2.12
CA ASP A 36 -17.68 -7.16 1.65
C ASP A 36 -16.89 -6.41 0.58
N LYS A 37 -17.35 -6.54 -0.66
CA LYS A 37 -16.80 -5.88 -1.84
C LYS A 37 -16.56 -4.37 -1.63
N SER A 38 -17.49 -3.68 -0.99
CA SER A 38 -17.39 -2.23 -0.80
C SER A 38 -16.25 -1.83 0.15
N ILE A 39 -15.92 -2.70 1.10
CA ILE A 39 -14.80 -2.51 2.02
C ILE A 39 -13.48 -2.74 1.28
N VAL A 40 -13.39 -3.85 0.56
CA VAL A 40 -12.19 -4.23 -0.23
C VAL A 40 -11.89 -3.17 -1.29
N GLU A 41 -12.89 -2.77 -2.08
CA GLU A 41 -12.74 -1.74 -3.12
C GLU A 41 -12.28 -0.41 -2.54
N LEU A 42 -12.86 0.03 -1.41
CA LEU A 42 -12.48 1.29 -0.80
C LEU A 42 -11.03 1.27 -0.29
N ALA A 43 -10.63 0.18 0.37
CA ALA A 43 -9.26 0.01 0.85
C ALA A 43 -8.28 -0.06 -0.32
N PHE A 44 -8.63 -0.78 -1.39
CA PHE A 44 -7.83 -0.91 -2.60
C PHE A 44 -7.64 0.42 -3.31
N HIS A 45 -8.72 1.16 -3.59
CA HIS A 45 -8.64 2.45 -4.25
C HIS A 45 -7.83 3.47 -3.46
N THR A 46 -7.99 3.48 -2.14
CA THR A 46 -7.19 4.37 -1.28
C THR A 46 -5.70 3.97 -1.31
N THR A 47 -5.41 2.67 -1.26
CA THR A 47 -4.04 2.15 -1.38
C THR A 47 -3.41 2.54 -2.72
N GLY A 48 -4.16 2.40 -3.82
CA GLY A 48 -3.74 2.82 -5.16
C GLY A 48 -3.45 4.31 -5.25
N HIS A 49 -4.28 5.17 -4.64
CA HIS A 49 -4.02 6.61 -4.54
C HIS A 49 -2.70 6.90 -3.81
N VAL A 50 -2.43 6.23 -2.69
CA VAL A 50 -1.16 6.40 -1.95
C VAL A 50 0.04 6.02 -2.82
N ILE A 51 -0.01 4.91 -3.54
CA ILE A 51 1.10 4.42 -4.38
C ILE A 51 1.30 5.32 -5.61
N ASN A 52 0.23 5.72 -6.28
CA ASN A 52 0.34 6.45 -7.55
C ASN A 52 0.59 7.95 -7.36
N GLU A 53 0.06 8.55 -6.29
CA GLU A 53 0.13 10.00 -6.09
C GLU A 53 1.07 10.42 -4.95
N LEU A 54 1.08 9.67 -3.84
CA LEU A 54 1.87 10.08 -2.68
C LEU A 54 3.31 9.56 -2.76
N TYR A 55 3.55 8.32 -3.19
CA TYR A 55 4.90 7.77 -3.26
C TYR A 55 5.85 8.58 -4.15
N PRO A 56 5.46 9.07 -5.35
CA PRO A 56 6.34 9.90 -6.15
C PRO A 56 6.81 11.15 -5.41
N ASN A 57 5.90 11.80 -4.67
CA ASN A 57 6.07 13.12 -4.06
C ASN A 57 6.61 13.09 -2.62
N HIS A 58 6.29 12.06 -1.83
CA HIS A 58 6.52 12.01 -0.37
C HIS A 58 7.14 10.68 0.11
N PHE A 59 7.85 9.96 -0.76
CA PHE A 59 8.42 8.64 -0.45
C PHE A 59 9.23 8.59 0.85
N SER A 60 10.02 9.63 1.15
CA SER A 60 10.91 9.67 2.32
C SER A 60 10.18 9.55 3.65
N ILE A 61 8.93 10.00 3.75
CA ILE A 61 8.12 9.93 4.97
C ILE A 61 7.46 8.54 5.10
N MET A 62 7.23 7.86 3.97
CA MET A 62 6.49 6.60 3.92
C MET A 62 7.36 5.36 3.80
N ILE A 63 8.68 5.52 3.61
CA ILE A 63 9.61 4.40 3.40
C ILE A 63 9.53 3.35 4.50
N ASP A 64 9.37 3.76 5.76
CA ASP A 64 9.28 2.82 6.88
C ASP A 64 8.06 1.90 6.77
N SER A 65 7.00 2.37 6.12
CA SER A 65 5.75 1.63 5.89
C SER A 65 5.68 0.92 4.54
N PHE A 66 6.75 0.98 3.73
CA PHE A 66 6.74 0.42 2.38
C PHE A 66 6.48 -1.10 2.38
N GLN A 67 7.07 -1.82 3.33
CA GLN A 67 6.83 -3.26 3.50
C GLN A 67 5.36 -3.55 3.80
N ASP A 68 4.74 -2.74 4.67
CA ASP A 68 3.33 -2.89 5.03
C ASP A 68 2.43 -2.64 3.82
N ALA A 69 2.79 -1.68 2.96
CA ALA A 69 2.09 -1.44 1.71
C ALA A 69 2.17 -2.62 0.73
N VAL A 70 3.38 -3.16 0.51
CA VAL A 70 3.56 -4.35 -0.35
C VAL A 70 2.81 -5.54 0.21
N LYS A 71 2.87 -5.79 1.52
CA LYS A 71 2.10 -6.85 2.18
C LYS A 71 0.59 -6.67 2.00
N THR A 72 0.11 -5.44 2.09
CA THR A 72 -1.30 -5.10 1.84
C THR A 72 -1.70 -5.41 0.41
N LEU A 73 -0.87 -5.04 -0.58
CA LEU A 73 -1.10 -5.36 -1.98
C LEU A 73 -1.06 -6.87 -2.25
N SER A 74 -0.14 -7.60 -1.63
CA SER A 74 -0.09 -9.07 -1.74
C SER A 74 -1.39 -9.71 -1.24
N GLU A 75 -1.97 -9.19 -0.16
CA GLU A 75 -3.26 -9.67 0.34
C GLU A 75 -4.39 -9.44 -0.67
N PHE A 76 -4.46 -8.24 -1.28
CA PHE A 76 -5.41 -7.98 -2.38
C PHE A 76 -5.17 -8.91 -3.58
N ALA A 77 -3.92 -9.18 -3.92
CA ALA A 77 -3.54 -10.07 -5.01
C ALA A 77 -3.94 -11.54 -4.76
N CYS A 78 -4.01 -11.95 -3.50
CA CYS A 78 -4.39 -13.31 -3.10
C CYS A 78 -5.89 -13.49 -2.83
N ASN A 79 -6.68 -12.40 -2.77
CA ASN A 79 -8.12 -12.51 -2.52
C ASN A 79 -8.88 -12.99 -3.77
N SER A 80 -9.12 -14.30 -3.84
CA SER A 80 -9.80 -14.98 -4.96
C SER A 80 -11.24 -14.54 -5.20
N ASN A 81 -11.88 -13.84 -4.25
CA ASN A 81 -13.24 -13.32 -4.39
C ASN A 81 -13.31 -12.13 -5.35
N PHE A 82 -12.19 -11.42 -5.59
CA PHE A 82 -12.15 -10.20 -6.41
C PHE A 82 -11.02 -10.23 -7.45
N PRO A 83 -11.12 -11.06 -8.51
CA PRO A 83 -10.03 -11.27 -9.47
C PRO A 83 -9.53 -10.00 -10.18
N SER A 84 -10.40 -9.01 -10.43
CA SER A 84 -10.01 -7.72 -11.02
C SER A 84 -9.09 -6.93 -10.08
N ILE A 85 -9.46 -6.85 -8.80
CA ILE A 85 -8.65 -6.19 -7.77
C ILE A 85 -7.32 -6.93 -7.61
N SER A 86 -7.34 -8.26 -7.64
CA SER A 86 -6.12 -9.06 -7.53
C SER A 86 -5.14 -8.78 -8.67
N MET A 87 -5.64 -8.73 -9.91
CA MET A 87 -4.85 -8.39 -11.10
C MET A 87 -4.28 -6.97 -11.01
N ASP A 88 -5.11 -5.99 -10.65
CA ASP A 88 -4.68 -4.59 -10.52
C ASP A 88 -3.66 -4.42 -9.39
N SER A 89 -3.79 -5.19 -8.31
CA SER A 89 -2.84 -5.18 -7.20
C SER A 89 -1.45 -5.64 -7.64
N ILE A 90 -1.35 -6.68 -8.48
CA ILE A 90 -0.09 -7.14 -9.06
C ILE A 90 0.57 -5.99 -9.87
N SER A 91 -0.23 -5.20 -10.59
CA SER A 91 0.28 -4.02 -11.31
C SER A 91 0.86 -2.97 -10.37
N LEU A 92 0.17 -2.68 -9.26
CA LEU A 92 0.65 -1.74 -8.23
C LEU A 92 1.92 -2.24 -7.52
N ILE A 93 2.07 -3.54 -7.29
CA ILE A 93 3.30 -4.13 -6.74
C ILE A 93 4.49 -3.85 -7.68
N LYS A 94 4.29 -3.98 -9.00
CA LYS A 94 5.33 -3.62 -9.98
C LYS A 94 5.67 -2.12 -9.91
N SER A 95 4.67 -1.25 -9.79
CA SER A 95 4.90 0.20 -9.60
C SER A 95 5.69 0.50 -8.31
N CYS A 96 5.48 -0.27 -7.24
CA CYS A 96 6.27 -0.16 -6.02
C CYS A 96 7.74 -0.55 -6.25
N ALA A 97 8.00 -1.62 -7.01
CA ALA A 97 9.35 -2.04 -7.37
C ALA A 97 10.07 -0.97 -8.23
N ASP A 98 9.37 -0.39 -9.21
CA ASP A 98 9.89 0.72 -10.03
C ASP A 98 10.23 1.96 -9.18
N CYS A 99 9.43 2.24 -8.16
CA CYS A 99 9.64 3.36 -7.24
C CYS A 99 10.97 3.21 -6.47
N ILE A 100 11.28 2.01 -5.99
CA ILE A 100 12.55 1.70 -5.34
C ILE A 100 13.71 1.79 -6.33
N HIS A 101 13.57 1.15 -7.49
CA HIS A 101 14.63 1.09 -8.49
C HIS A 101 15.11 2.49 -8.91
N ARG A 102 14.19 3.44 -9.05
CA ARG A 102 14.51 4.84 -9.40
C ARG A 102 15.11 5.66 -8.24
N LYS A 103 15.00 5.19 -6.99
CA LYS A 103 15.46 5.91 -5.79
C LYS A 103 16.47 5.07 -4.98
N PRO A 104 17.61 4.66 -5.57
CA PRO A 104 18.58 3.75 -4.93
C PRO A 104 19.22 4.33 -3.66
N GLN A 105 19.30 5.67 -3.55
CA GLN A 105 19.89 6.39 -2.40
C GLN A 105 19.14 6.13 -1.09
N VAL A 106 17.83 5.86 -1.16
CA VAL A 106 16.99 5.55 0.00
C VAL A 106 17.00 4.05 0.30
N CYS A 107 17.51 3.24 -0.64
CA CYS A 107 17.54 1.78 -0.60
C CYS A 107 18.72 1.21 0.22
N LEU A 108 19.67 2.04 0.67
CA LEU A 108 20.79 1.61 1.52
C LEU A 108 20.32 1.09 2.90
N ASN A 109 19.12 1.46 3.35
CA ASN A 109 18.45 0.87 4.52
C ASN A 109 17.53 -0.32 4.16
N LEU A 110 17.39 -0.68 2.87
CA LEU A 110 16.43 -1.67 2.38
C LEU A 110 16.95 -3.11 2.23
N ASN A 111 18.24 -3.38 2.46
CA ASN A 111 18.78 -4.74 2.50
C ASN A 111 18.06 -5.66 3.53
N LYS A 112 17.30 -5.09 4.46
CA LYS A 112 16.42 -5.83 5.39
C LYS A 112 15.08 -6.27 4.75
N TYR A 113 14.63 -5.61 3.68
CA TYR A 113 13.29 -5.76 3.08
C TYR A 113 13.30 -6.46 1.72
N MET A 114 14.45 -6.54 1.04
CA MET A 114 14.60 -7.31 -0.22
C MET A 114 14.45 -8.83 -0.05
N LYS A 115 14.57 -9.38 1.16
CA LYS A 115 14.32 -10.81 1.45
C LYS A 115 12.86 -11.25 1.25
N LEU A 116 11.95 -10.33 0.96
CA LEU A 116 10.54 -10.63 0.63
C LEU A 116 10.29 -10.80 -0.87
N PHE A 117 11.27 -10.52 -1.72
CA PHE A 117 11.19 -10.71 -3.17
C PHE A 117 11.98 -11.94 -3.67
N ASP A 118 12.63 -12.69 -2.77
CA ASP A 118 13.08 -14.06 -3.07
C ASP A 118 11.86 -14.98 -3.05
N LEU A 119 11.15 -15.00 -4.17
CA LEU A 119 10.21 -16.04 -4.56
C LEU A 119 10.98 -17.22 -5.18
#